data_AF-A0A7Y8FK42-F1
#
_entry.id   AF-A0A7Y8FK42-F1
#
_cell.length_a   1.000
_cell.length_b   1.000
_cell.length_c   1.000
_cell.angle_alpha   90.00
_cell.angle_beta   90.00
_cell.angle_gamma   90.00
#
_symmetry.space_group_name_H-M   'P 1'
#
loop_
_entity.id
_entity.type
_entity.pdbx_description
1 polymer ?
#
loop_
_entity_poly.entity_id
_entity_poly.type
_entity_poly.pdbx_seq_one_letter_code
_entity_poly.pdbx_strand_id
1 'polypeptide(L)' 'ETFGPVAAITIASNVEHAIVLTNTSDYGLGGSLWTQDMARAQRISRRLETGGVFINGFPATNARIPVGG' A
#
# COMPACT_ATOMS: atom_id res chain seq x y z
N GLU A 1 0.93 15.13 4.75
CA GLU A 1 0.70 15.06 3.29
C GLU A 1 1.26 16.31 2.62
N THR A 2 2.01 16.19 1.52
CA THR A 2 2.71 17.32 0.86
C THR A 2 1.98 17.91 -0.35
N PHE A 3 1.00 17.20 -0.95
CA PHE A 3 0.19 17.64 -2.11
C PHE A 3 0.96 18.14 -3.35
N GLY A 4 2.28 17.90 -3.43
CA GLY A 4 3.13 18.25 -4.55
C GLY A 4 3.83 17.02 -5.13
N PRO A 5 4.58 17.16 -6.25
CA PRO A 5 5.27 16.06 -6.93
C PRO A 5 6.54 15.64 -6.18
N VAL A 6 6.39 15.17 -4.95
CA VAL A 6 7.49 14.79 -4.04
C VAL A 6 7.21 13.40 -3.48
N ALA A 7 8.22 12.52 -3.51
CA ALA A 7 8.16 11.20 -2.90
C ALA A 7 9.30 11.01 -1.90
N ALA A 8 8.98 10.50 -0.72
CA ALA A 8 9.98 10.02 0.24
C ALA A 8 10.28 8.54 -0.01
N ILE A 9 11.54 8.15 0.10
CA ILE A 9 11.98 6.76 -0.06
C ILE A 9 12.54 6.28 1.28
N THR A 10 12.01 5.17 1.78
CA THR A 10 12.47 4.52 3.01
C THR A 10 12.82 3.07 2.72
N ILE A 11 13.96 2.62 3.25
CA ILE A 11 14.41 1.23 3.09
C ILE A 11 13.87 0.40 4.26
N ALA A 12 13.14 -0.67 3.94
CA ALA A 12 12.75 -1.68 4.90
C ALA A 12 13.74 -2.86 4.86
N SER A 13 14.10 -3.38 6.03
CA SER A 13 15.04 -4.50 6.16
C SER A 13 14.45 -5.83 5.70
N ASN A 14 13.13 -5.96 5.79
CA ASN A 14 12.37 -7.14 5.39
C ASN A 14 10.88 -6.76 5.26
N VAL A 15 10.05 -7.73 4.89
CA VAL A 15 8.60 -7.54 4.70
C VAL A 15 7.88 -7.15 5.99
N GLU A 16 8.25 -7.72 7.14
CA GLU A 16 7.60 -7.37 8.41
C GLU A 16 7.89 -5.91 8.78
N HIS A 17 9.15 -5.48 8.62
CA HIS A 17 9.53 -4.08 8.82
C HIS A 17 8.78 -3.16 7.84
N ALA A 18 8.60 -3.56 6.58
CA ALA A 18 7.85 -2.78 5.61
C ALA A 18 6.36 -2.61 5.99
N ILE A 19 5.72 -3.67 6.50
CA ILE A 19 4.32 -3.60 6.98
C ILE A 19 4.21 -2.64 8.17
N VAL A 20 5.12 -2.75 9.14
CA VAL A 20 5.15 -1.83 10.30
C VAL A 20 5.33 -0.39 9.85
N LEU A 21 6.30 -0.10 8.97
CA LEU A 21 6.52 1.25 8.45
C LEU A 21 5.27 1.79 7.73
N THR A 22 4.58 0.95 6.97
CA THR A 22 3.37 1.35 6.23
C THR A 22 2.22 1.71 7.18
N ASN A 23 1.97 0.87 8.19
CA ASN A 23 0.86 1.07 9.14
C ASN A 23 1.18 2.10 10.26
N THR A 24 2.41 2.62 10.35
CA THR A 24 2.74 3.68 11.32
C THR A 24 2.11 5.04 10.93
N SER A 25 1.58 5.16 9.72
CA SER A 25 0.92 6.36 9.23
C SER A 25 -0.46 6.55 9.88
N ASP A 26 -0.79 7.77 10.30
CA ASP A 26 -2.16 8.15 10.71
C ASP A 26 -3.17 8.15 9.53
N TYR A 27 -2.68 8.00 8.30
CA TYR A 27 -3.47 7.92 7.07
C TYR A 27 -3.51 6.51 6.50
N GLY A 28 -4.61 6.16 5.83
CA GLY A 28 -4.83 4.84 5.23
C GLY A 28 -5.61 4.85 3.89
N LEU A 29 -5.46 5.86 3.03
CA LEU A 29 -6.28 5.95 1.80
C LEU A 29 -6.11 4.75 0.85
N GLY A 30 -4.86 4.41 0.51
CA GLY A 30 -4.56 3.30 -0.39
C GLY A 30 -3.06 3.07 -0.56
N GLY A 31 -2.68 1.90 -1.07
CA GLY A 31 -1.29 1.53 -1.27
C GLY A 31 -1.06 0.66 -2.50
N SER A 32 0.17 0.61 -2.98
CA SER A 32 0.59 -0.30 -4.06
C SER A 32 1.62 -1.30 -3.55
N LEU A 33 1.42 -2.58 -3.85
CA LEU A 33 2.33 -3.67 -3.49
C LEU A 33 2.91 -4.32 -4.74
N TRP A 34 4.23 -4.37 -4.84
CA TRP A 34 4.93 -4.91 -5.99
C TRP A 34 5.69 -6.18 -5.61
N THR A 35 5.35 -7.30 -6.23
CA THR A 35 6.03 -8.59 -6.03
C THR A 35 5.67 -9.58 -7.15
N GLN A 36 6.58 -10.53 -7.43
CA GLN A 36 6.29 -11.64 -8.34
C GLN A 36 5.53 -12.79 -7.65
N ASP A 37 5.52 -12.85 -6.32
CA ASP A 37 4.84 -13.91 -5.56
C ASP A 37 3.42 -13.47 -5.18
N MET A 38 2.42 -13.99 -5.89
CA MET A 38 1.00 -13.68 -5.67
C MET A 38 0.45 -14.20 -4.36
N ALA A 39 0.92 -15.35 -3.88
CA ALA A 39 0.50 -15.85 -2.58
C ALA A 39 1.01 -14.92 -1.47
N ARG A 40 2.24 -14.41 -1.60
CA ARG A 40 2.81 -13.42 -0.71
C ARG A 40 2.10 -12.07 -0.82
N ALA A 41 1.77 -11.63 -2.04
CA ALA A 41 1.02 -10.39 -2.26
C ALA A 41 -0.33 -10.39 -1.50
N GLN A 42 -1.05 -11.50 -1.61
CA GLN A 42 -2.31 -11.72 -0.91
C GLN A 42 -2.15 -11.71 0.63
N ARG A 43 -1.10 -12.33 1.16
CA ARG A 43 -0.83 -12.34 2.61
C ARG A 43 -0.43 -10.96 3.14
N ILE A 44 0.39 -10.22 2.40
CA ILE A 44 0.84 -8.89 2.82
C ILE A 44 -0.29 -7.86 2.72
N SER A 45 -1.02 -7.83 1.60
CA SER A 45 -2.10 -6.84 1.38
C SER A 45 -3.16 -6.87 2.48
N ARG A 46 -3.53 -8.04 3.01
CA ARG A 46 -4.47 -8.19 4.12
C ARG A 46 -3.97 -7.61 5.46
N ARG A 47 -2.69 -7.27 5.57
CA ARG A 47 -2.07 -6.72 6.78
C ARG A 47 -1.83 -5.22 6.67
N LEU A 48 -2.06 -4.61 5.51
CA LEU A 48 -1.91 -3.18 5.32
C LEU A 48 -3.19 -2.47 5.79
N GLU A 49 -3.02 -1.47 6.64
CA GLU A 49 -4.13 -0.66 7.17
C GLU A 49 -4.48 0.45 6.17
N THR A 50 -5.08 0.04 5.05
CA THR A 50 -5.50 0.97 4.00
C THR A 50 -6.83 0.56 3.39
N GLY A 51 -7.56 1.54 2.86
CA GLY A 51 -8.80 1.38 2.11
C GLY A 51 -8.76 0.43 0.92
N GLY A 52 -7.63 0.41 0.21
CA GLY A 52 -7.42 -0.47 -0.93
C GLY A 52 -5.95 -0.66 -1.29
N VAL A 53 -5.62 -1.86 -1.77
CA VAL A 53 -4.25 -2.22 -2.17
C VAL A 53 -4.22 -2.65 -3.64
N PHE A 54 -3.37 -2.00 -4.43
CA PHE A 54 -3.12 -2.32 -5.84
C PHE A 54 -1.90 -3.22 -5.95
N ILE A 55 -2.09 -4.48 -6.35
CA ILE A 55 -0.99 -5.43 -6.55
C ILE A 55 -0.45 -5.28 -7.98
N ASN A 56 0.84 -4.99 -8.10
CA ASN A 56 1.55 -4.78 -9.37
C ASN A 56 0.87 -3.75 -10.29
N GLY A 57 0.31 -2.71 -9.70
CA GLY A 57 -0.42 -1.67 -10.41
C GLY A 57 -0.37 -0.33 -9.70
N PHE A 58 -0.62 0.70 -10.48
CA PHE A 58 -0.82 2.06 -9.97
C PHE A 58 -2.25 2.21 -9.42
N PRO A 59 -2.47 3.17 -8.51
CA PRO A 59 -3.81 3.52 -8.07
C PRO A 59 -4.73 3.80 -9.25
N ALA A 60 -5.87 3.11 -9.27
CA ALA A 60 -6.89 3.24 -10.30
C ALA A 60 -8.27 3.19 -9.66
N THR A 61 -9.21 3.95 -10.22
CA THR A 61 -10.58 4.03 -9.71
C THR A 61 -11.54 3.30 -10.64
N ASN A 62 -12.45 2.52 -10.06
CA ASN A 62 -13.56 1.90 -10.77
C ASN A 62 -14.85 2.20 -9.99
N ALA A 63 -15.87 2.74 -10.66
CA ALA A 63 -17.14 3.12 -10.03
C ALA A 63 -17.85 1.96 -9.29
N ARG A 64 -17.47 0.71 -9.57
CA ARG A 64 -18.02 -0.49 -8.92
C ARG A 64 -17.25 -0.93 -7.67
N ILE A 65 -16.09 -0.35 -7.39
CA ILE A 65 -15.21 -0.74 -6.28
C ILE A 65 -15.27 0.37 -5.22
N PRO A 66 -15.49 0.05 -3.93
CA PRO A 66 -15.42 1.03 -2.85
C PRO A 66 -14.06 1.72 -2.81
N VAL A 67 -14.05 3.03 -2.54
CA VAL A 67 -12.84 3.83 -2.35
C VAL A 67 -13.01 4.67 -1.09
N GLY A 68 -12.02 4.63 -0.21
CA GLY A 68 -11.99 5.36 1.05
C GLY A 68 -11.08 4.64 2.04
N GLY A 69 -10.53 5.36 3.02
CA GLY A 69 -9.62 4.83 4.04
C GLY A 69 -9.70 5.63 5.32
#